data_AF-A0A524MKJ1-F1
#
_entry.id   AF-A0A524MKJ1-F1
#
_cell.length_a   1.000
_cell.length_b   1.000
_cell.length_c   1.000
_cell.angle_alpha   90.00
_cell.angle_beta   90.00
_cell.angle_gamma   90.00
#
_symmetry.space_group_name_H-M   'P 1'
#
loop_
_entity.id
_entity.type
_entity.pdbx_description
1 polymer ?
#
loop_
_entity_poly.entity_id
_entity_poly.type
_entity_poly.pdbx_seq_one_letter_code
_entity_poly.pdbx_strand_id
1 'polypeptide(L)'
;MRYGRFDDARREYVILRPDTPRPWINYLGTDDFIGIISNTAGGYSFYRDARFRRLTRYRYNDAPMDGNGRYIYLRDEEDKTYWSPSWQPTQVDLEDYSCRHGLGYTIIRSVHAGIEAETTYFVPLGETLEIWSMRLTNQRNSSAKLSLFSAVEFCLWDA
;
A
#
# COMPACT_ATOMS: atom_id res chain seq x y z
N MET A 1 3.80 -24.04 -1.60
CA MET A 1 2.74 -23.09 -2.00
C MET A 1 3.42 -21.84 -2.55
N ARG A 2 2.91 -21.19 -3.62
CA ARG A 2 3.52 -19.97 -4.21
C ARG A 2 2.62 -18.77 -3.93
N TYR A 3 3.22 -17.64 -3.55
CA TYR A 3 2.50 -16.38 -3.25
C TYR A 3 2.61 -15.35 -4.39
N GLY A 4 3.48 -15.59 -5.36
CA GLY A 4 3.73 -14.67 -6.45
C GLY A 4 4.59 -15.27 -7.56
N ARG A 5 4.93 -14.45 -8.55
CA ARG A 5 5.72 -14.79 -9.73
C ARG A 5 6.45 -13.57 -10.28
N PHE A 6 7.53 -13.80 -11.02
CA PHE A 6 8.17 -12.75 -11.82
C PHE A 6 7.34 -12.39 -13.05
N ASP A 7 7.36 -11.10 -13.42
CA ASP A 7 6.90 -10.55 -14.68
C ASP A 7 8.11 -9.86 -15.33
N ASP A 8 8.93 -10.66 -16.02
CA ASP A 8 10.24 -10.22 -16.54
C ASP A 8 10.09 -9.10 -17.57
N ALA A 9 9.01 -9.12 -18.36
CA ALA A 9 8.72 -8.09 -19.35
C ALA A 9 8.51 -6.71 -18.71
N ARG A 10 7.89 -6.67 -17.53
CA ARG A 10 7.70 -5.44 -16.75
C ARG A 10 8.83 -5.17 -15.75
N ARG A 11 9.70 -6.15 -15.51
CA ARG A 11 10.73 -6.13 -14.45
C ARG A 11 10.10 -5.97 -13.06
N GLU A 12 9.03 -6.70 -12.82
CA GLU A 12 8.27 -6.67 -11.57
C GLU A 12 8.21 -8.05 -10.92
N TYR A 13 8.06 -8.06 -9.60
CA TYR A 13 7.58 -9.23 -8.88
C TYR A 13 6.10 -9.04 -8.52
N VAL A 14 5.25 -9.99 -8.94
CA VAL A 14 3.80 -9.95 -8.78
C VAL A 14 3.39 -10.91 -7.65
N ILE A 15 2.92 -10.34 -6.56
CA ILE A 15 2.32 -11.02 -5.41
C ILE A 15 0.82 -11.14 -5.66
N LEU A 16 0.26 -12.34 -5.56
CA LEU A 16 -1.12 -12.65 -5.97
C LEU A 16 -2.09 -12.80 -4.79
N ARG A 17 -1.57 -12.77 -3.56
CA ARG A 17 -2.37 -12.83 -2.33
C ARG A 17 -1.68 -12.05 -1.23
N PRO A 18 -2.42 -11.32 -0.37
CA PRO A 18 -1.85 -10.37 0.57
C PRO A 18 -1.24 -11.03 1.82
N ASP A 19 -1.69 -12.24 2.17
CA ASP A 19 -1.34 -13.01 3.36
C ASP A 19 -0.03 -13.81 3.18
N THR A 20 1.00 -13.15 2.68
CA THR A 20 2.36 -13.71 2.61
C THR A 20 2.84 -14.10 4.02
N PRO A 21 3.70 -15.14 4.17
CA PRO A 21 4.12 -15.62 5.50
C PRO A 21 4.89 -14.56 6.31
N ARG A 22 5.44 -13.56 5.61
CA ARG A 22 6.04 -12.34 6.14
C ARG A 22 5.72 -11.20 5.18
N PRO A 23 5.74 -9.94 5.64
CA PRO A 23 5.67 -8.79 4.76
C PRO A 23 6.81 -8.83 3.74
N TRP A 24 6.48 -8.75 2.46
CA TRP A 24 7.45 -8.63 1.38
C TRP A 24 7.56 -7.16 1.02
N ILE A 25 8.78 -6.61 1.12
CA ILE A 25 8.99 -5.17 1.01
C ILE A 25 9.62 -4.77 -0.32
N ASN A 26 9.44 -3.50 -0.66
CA ASN A 26 10.14 -2.78 -1.70
C ASN A 26 10.64 -1.43 -1.17
N TYR A 27 11.58 -0.84 -1.90
CA TYR A 27 12.09 0.50 -1.66
C TYR A 27 11.54 1.47 -2.71
N LEU A 28 11.13 2.65 -2.25
CA LEU A 28 10.69 3.78 -3.06
C LEU A 28 11.73 4.89 -2.94
N GLY A 29 12.00 5.60 -4.04
CA GLY A 29 12.96 6.70 -4.08
C GLY A 29 14.39 6.27 -4.34
N THR A 30 15.16 7.17 -4.94
CA THR A 30 16.56 6.95 -5.36
C THR A 30 17.54 7.93 -4.72
N ASP A 31 17.04 9.04 -4.19
CA ASP A 31 17.85 10.15 -3.68
C ASP A 31 17.63 10.31 -2.17
N ASP A 32 17.36 11.54 -1.72
CA ASP A 32 17.28 11.86 -0.31
C ASP A 32 16.00 11.35 0.37
N PHE A 33 14.88 11.21 -0.34
CA PHE A 33 13.63 10.73 0.23
C PHE A 33 13.43 9.25 -0.09
N ILE A 34 13.30 8.42 0.95
CA ILE A 34 13.18 6.97 0.82
C ILE A 34 11.92 6.49 1.53
N GLY A 35 11.17 5.63 0.83
CA GLY A 35 10.05 4.88 1.40
C GLY A 35 10.37 3.40 1.48
N ILE A 36 10.07 2.76 2.60
CA ILE A 36 9.99 1.30 2.73
C ILE A 36 8.51 0.96 2.72
N ILE A 37 8.10 0.09 1.78
CA ILE A 37 6.71 -0.30 1.61
C ILE A 37 6.58 -1.82 1.54
N SER A 38 5.63 -2.40 2.27
CA SER A 38 5.28 -3.82 2.14
C SER A 38 4.27 -4.06 1.01
N ASN A 39 4.02 -5.33 0.72
CA ASN A 39 2.94 -5.73 -0.18
C ASN A 39 1.57 -5.25 0.29
N THR A 40 1.38 -5.05 1.58
CA THR A 40 0.13 -4.61 2.21
C THR A 40 0.15 -3.14 2.62
N ALA A 41 0.97 -2.32 1.94
CA ALA A 41 1.14 -0.88 2.15
C ALA A 41 1.65 -0.47 3.54
N GLY A 42 2.14 -1.42 4.34
CA GLY A 42 2.86 -1.16 5.57
C GLY A 42 4.24 -0.56 5.34
N GLY A 43 4.90 -0.11 6.41
CA GLY A 43 6.23 0.49 6.38
C GLY A 43 6.23 1.98 6.72
N TYR A 44 7.28 2.68 6.30
CA TYR A 44 7.49 4.10 6.63
C TYR A 44 8.35 4.82 5.61
N SER A 45 8.45 6.14 5.73
CA SER A 45 9.28 6.99 4.89
C SER A 45 10.17 7.91 5.74
N PHE A 46 11.35 8.24 5.22
CA PHE A 46 12.34 9.09 5.88
C PHE A 46 13.11 9.92 4.85
N TYR A 47 13.74 11.00 5.31
CA TYR A 47 14.59 11.84 4.47
C TYR A 47 16.05 11.75 4.95
N ARG A 48 16.93 11.18 4.12
CA ARG A 48 18.38 10.96 4.29
C ARG A 48 18.78 10.04 5.44
N ASP A 49 18.24 10.27 6.63
CA ASP A 49 18.58 9.55 7.85
C ASP A 49 17.34 8.85 8.42
N ALA A 50 17.37 7.52 8.40
CA ALA A 50 16.25 6.69 8.85
C ALA A 50 16.03 6.72 10.37
N ARG A 51 17.02 7.19 11.15
CA ARG A 51 16.94 7.37 12.60
C ARG A 51 16.45 8.76 12.94
N PHE A 52 17.13 9.81 12.47
CA PHE A 52 16.90 11.19 12.94
C PHE A 52 15.88 11.97 12.12
N ARG A 53 15.46 11.46 10.97
CA ARG A 53 14.59 12.19 10.01
C ARG A 53 13.49 11.30 9.47
N ARG A 54 12.92 10.46 10.33
CA ARG A 54 11.79 9.60 9.99
C ARG A 54 10.47 10.38 10.00
N LEU A 55 9.70 10.29 8.92
CA LEU A 55 8.43 11.02 8.78
C LEU A 55 7.25 10.22 9.34
N THR A 56 7.16 8.93 9.00
CA THR A 56 6.03 8.07 9.42
C THR A 56 6.50 6.99 10.37
N ARG A 57 5.65 6.64 11.34
CA ARG A 57 5.98 5.66 12.38
C ARG A 57 5.79 4.25 11.84
N TYR A 58 6.71 3.37 12.22
CA TYR A 58 6.58 1.93 12.02
C TYR A 58 6.92 1.19 13.31
N ARG A 59 6.15 0.14 13.61
CA ARG A 59 6.33 -0.72 14.77
C ARG A 59 6.95 -2.03 14.31
N TYR A 60 8.22 -2.25 14.65
CA TYR A 60 8.84 -3.55 14.46
C TYR A 60 8.26 -4.56 15.46
N ASN A 61 8.14 -5.82 15.04
CA ASN A 61 7.58 -6.91 15.85
C ASN A 61 6.15 -6.66 16.34
N ASP A 62 5.35 -5.97 15.52
CA ASP A 62 3.93 -5.74 15.78
C ASP A 62 3.11 -7.05 15.68
N ALA A 63 1.96 -7.09 16.34
CA ALA A 63 1.05 -8.23 16.37
C ALA A 63 -0.41 -7.77 16.16
N PRO A 64 -1.01 -7.96 14.97
CA PRO A 64 -0.43 -8.58 13.77
C PRO A 64 0.72 -7.76 13.16
N MET A 65 1.60 -8.43 12.42
CA MET A 65 2.71 -7.76 11.73
C MET A 65 2.18 -6.78 10.68
N ASP A 66 2.97 -5.73 10.41
CA ASP A 66 2.71 -4.77 9.34
C ASP A 66 1.43 -3.96 9.52
N GLY A 67 1.04 -3.68 10.77
CA GLY A 67 -0.15 -2.88 11.12
C GLY A 67 0.00 -1.36 10.92
N ASN A 68 1.17 -0.89 10.50
CA ASN A 68 1.52 0.53 10.35
C ASN A 68 1.95 0.84 8.92
N GLY A 69 1.28 1.80 8.26
CA GLY A 69 1.58 2.09 6.87
C GLY A 69 0.87 3.29 6.25
N ARG A 70 0.71 3.17 4.93
CA ARG A 70 0.18 4.15 3.98
C ARG A 70 -1.25 3.79 3.58
N TYR A 71 -2.17 3.88 4.52
CA TYR A 71 -3.50 3.29 4.31
C TYR A 71 -4.46 4.22 3.62
N ILE A 72 -5.22 3.61 2.72
CA ILE A 72 -6.44 4.18 2.16
C ILE A 72 -7.58 3.29 2.64
N TYR A 73 -8.63 3.90 3.15
CA TYR A 73 -9.88 3.25 3.50
C TYR A 73 -10.94 3.69 2.50
N LEU A 74 -11.67 2.71 1.98
CA LEU A 74 -12.88 2.94 1.21
C LEU A 74 -14.07 2.58 2.09
N ARG A 75 -15.13 3.36 1.97
CA ARG A 75 -16.40 3.08 2.60
C ARG A 75 -17.52 3.26 1.61
N ASP A 76 -18.35 2.24 1.48
CA ASP A 76 -19.59 2.34 0.73
C ASP A 76 -20.63 3.10 1.56
N GLU A 77 -21.20 4.17 1.00
CA GLU A 77 -22.19 4.98 1.69
C GLU A 77 -23.59 4.38 1.67
N GLU A 78 -23.85 3.33 0.88
CA GLU A 78 -25.15 2.67 0.85
C GLU A 78 -25.33 1.72 2.05
N ASP A 79 -24.37 0.82 2.28
CA ASP A 79 -24.43 -0.20 3.34
C ASP A 79 -23.47 0.06 4.52
N LYS A 80 -22.63 1.10 4.41
CA LYS A 80 -21.63 1.52 5.41
C LYS A 80 -20.50 0.52 5.64
N THR A 81 -20.35 -0.47 4.78
CA THR A 81 -19.19 -1.37 4.77
C THR A 81 -17.93 -0.59 4.44
N TYR A 82 -16.81 -0.99 5.02
CA TYR A 82 -15.52 -0.35 4.78
C TYR A 82 -14.42 -1.40 4.71
N TRP A 83 -13.39 -1.09 3.92
CA TRP A 83 -12.23 -1.96 3.73
C TRP A 83 -11.02 -1.13 3.35
N SER A 84 -9.84 -1.73 3.46
CA SER A 84 -8.62 -1.20 2.87
C SER A 84 -8.26 -1.95 1.58
N PRO A 85 -8.02 -1.26 0.45
CA PRO A 85 -7.53 -1.89 -0.78
C PRO A 85 -6.20 -2.63 -0.62
N SER A 86 -5.39 -2.23 0.37
CA SER A 86 -4.12 -2.89 0.68
C SER A 86 -4.24 -4.13 1.55
N TRP A 87 -5.47 -4.62 1.79
CA TRP A 87 -5.83 -5.69 2.73
C TRP A 87 -5.56 -5.33 4.19
N GLN A 88 -4.32 -5.03 4.58
CA GLN A 88 -4.07 -4.38 5.87
C GLN A 88 -4.62 -2.94 5.87
N PRO A 89 -5.14 -2.44 6.99
CA PRO A 89 -5.21 -3.11 8.29
C PRO A 89 -6.56 -3.81 8.55
N THR A 90 -7.54 -3.70 7.64
CA THR A 90 -8.91 -4.20 7.88
C THR A 90 -9.07 -5.70 7.71
N GLN A 91 -8.17 -6.33 6.93
CA GLN A 91 -8.13 -7.77 6.61
C GLN A 91 -9.46 -8.32 6.08
N VAL A 92 -10.22 -7.48 5.38
CA VAL A 92 -11.46 -7.88 4.72
C VAL A 92 -11.10 -8.80 3.55
N ASP A 93 -11.89 -9.85 3.37
CA ASP A 93 -11.72 -10.76 2.22
C ASP A 93 -11.94 -9.99 0.90
N LEU A 94 -10.92 -10.00 0.05
CA LEU A 94 -10.93 -9.36 -1.26
C LEU A 94 -11.28 -10.41 -2.33
N GLU A 95 -12.07 -10.01 -3.33
CA GLU A 95 -12.44 -10.86 -4.47
C GLU A 95 -11.24 -11.15 -5.37
N ASP A 96 -10.35 -10.16 -5.49
CA ASP A 96 -9.09 -10.25 -6.20
C ASP A 96 -8.06 -9.33 -5.54
N TYR A 97 -6.78 -9.70 -5.59
CA TYR A 97 -5.70 -8.91 -5.05
C TYR A 97 -4.40 -9.16 -5.82
N SER A 98 -3.65 -8.09 -6.04
CA SER A 98 -2.27 -8.20 -6.45
C SER A 98 -1.43 -7.04 -5.93
N CYS A 99 -0.19 -7.32 -5.55
CA CYS A 99 0.84 -6.31 -5.34
C CYS A 99 1.96 -6.52 -6.37
N ARG A 100 2.36 -5.47 -7.07
CA ARG A 100 3.47 -5.47 -8.01
C ARG A 100 4.58 -4.59 -7.44
N HIS A 101 5.67 -5.21 -7.04
CA HIS A 101 6.89 -4.47 -6.71
C HIS A 101 7.72 -4.31 -7.98
N GLY A 102 7.88 -3.06 -8.41
CA GLY A 102 8.76 -2.66 -9.50
C GLY A 102 9.99 -1.92 -8.98
N LEU A 103 10.77 -1.36 -9.90
CA LEU A 103 11.99 -0.61 -9.55
C LEU A 103 11.63 0.81 -9.08
N GLY A 104 11.63 1.03 -7.76
CA GLY A 104 11.34 2.35 -7.15
C GLY A 104 9.85 2.69 -7.04
N TYR A 105 8.95 1.76 -7.39
CA TYR A 105 7.50 1.91 -7.27
C TYR A 105 6.84 0.59 -6.84
N THR A 106 5.64 0.70 -6.26
CA THR A 106 4.79 -0.44 -5.93
C THR A 106 3.36 -0.15 -6.35
N ILE A 107 2.68 -1.11 -6.98
CA ILE A 107 1.27 -1.03 -7.34
C ILE A 107 0.50 -2.05 -6.52
N ILE A 108 -0.49 -1.62 -5.76
CA ILE A 108 -1.42 -2.52 -5.07
C ILE A 108 -2.79 -2.38 -5.72
N ARG A 109 -3.33 -3.49 -6.23
CA ARG A 109 -4.65 -3.59 -6.83
C ARG A 109 -5.50 -4.59 -6.05
N SER A 110 -6.75 -4.24 -5.82
CA SER A 110 -7.74 -5.14 -5.21
C SER A 110 -9.13 -4.93 -5.79
N VAL A 111 -9.98 -5.95 -5.70
CA VAL A 111 -11.40 -5.85 -5.96
C VAL A 111 -12.18 -6.29 -4.72
N HIS A 112 -13.17 -5.50 -4.32
CA HIS A 112 -14.10 -5.85 -3.25
C HIS A 112 -15.46 -5.21 -3.52
N ALA A 113 -16.53 -5.98 -3.38
CA ALA A 113 -17.91 -5.55 -3.62
C ALA A 113 -18.07 -4.88 -5.00
N GLY A 114 -17.43 -5.41 -6.04
CA GLY A 114 -17.45 -4.83 -7.39
C GLY A 114 -16.78 -3.46 -7.54
N ILE A 115 -15.97 -3.02 -6.56
CA ILE A 115 -15.14 -1.82 -6.67
C ILE A 115 -13.69 -2.25 -6.81
N GLU A 116 -13.07 -1.90 -7.93
CA GLU A 116 -11.64 -2.07 -8.13
C GLU A 116 -10.90 -0.80 -7.68
N ALA A 117 -9.88 -1.01 -6.87
CA ALA A 117 -8.97 0.01 -6.40
C ALA A 117 -7.54 -0.36 -6.80
N GLU A 118 -6.84 0.57 -7.42
CA GLU A 118 -5.43 0.42 -7.79
C GLU A 118 -4.66 1.65 -7.31
N THR A 119 -3.66 1.46 -6.45
CA THR A 119 -2.83 2.53 -5.93
C THR A 119 -1.37 2.28 -6.29
N THR A 120 -0.76 3.25 -6.98
CA THR A 120 0.67 3.27 -7.27
C THR A 120 1.38 4.18 -6.27
N TYR A 121 2.32 3.61 -5.53
CA TYR A 121 3.18 4.28 -4.55
C TYR A 121 4.57 4.44 -5.14
N PHE A 122 5.08 5.67 -5.18
CA PHE A 122 6.43 5.96 -5.65
C PHE A 122 6.91 7.32 -5.14
N VAL A 123 8.23 7.54 -5.22
CA VAL A 123 8.87 8.83 -4.96
C VAL A 123 9.37 9.34 -6.31
N PRO A 124 8.91 10.51 -6.79
CA PRO A 124 9.39 11.06 -8.06
C PRO A 124 10.89 11.40 -7.99
N LEU A 125 11.56 11.35 -9.15
CA LEU A 125 12.97 11.71 -9.24
C LEU A 125 13.19 13.18 -8.85
N GLY A 126 14.21 13.45 -8.02
CA GLY A 126 14.54 14.80 -7.56
C GLY A 126 13.56 15.41 -6.56
N GLU A 127 12.50 14.70 -6.17
CA GLU A 127 11.47 15.19 -5.25
C GLU A 127 11.60 14.57 -3.87
N THR A 128 11.19 15.33 -2.85
CA THR A 128 11.24 14.88 -1.45
C THR A 128 9.85 14.57 -0.89
N LEU A 129 9.05 13.89 -1.70
CA LEU A 129 7.68 13.49 -1.38
C LEU A 129 7.37 12.10 -1.92
N GLU A 130 6.38 11.46 -1.31
CA GLU A 130 5.82 10.21 -1.83
C GLU A 130 4.45 10.48 -2.45
N ILE A 131 4.22 9.98 -3.66
CA ILE A 131 2.93 10.06 -4.35
C ILE A 131 2.18 8.75 -4.16
N TRP A 132 0.90 8.87 -3.78
CA TRP A 132 -0.07 7.77 -3.81
C TRP A 132 -1.07 8.05 -4.93
N SER A 133 -0.80 7.52 -6.12
CA SER A 133 -1.66 7.70 -7.29
C SER A 133 -2.72 6.60 -7.31
N MET A 134 -3.95 6.95 -6.93
CA MET A 134 -5.05 6.00 -6.83
C MET A 134 -6.05 6.14 -7.97
N ARG A 135 -6.47 4.99 -8.50
CA ARG A 135 -7.55 4.84 -9.47
C ARG A 135 -8.64 3.96 -8.88
N LEU A 136 -9.88 4.43 -8.96
CA LEU A 136 -11.08 3.69 -8.58
C LEU A 136 -11.90 3.38 -9.83
N THR A 137 -12.35 2.14 -9.96
CA THR A 137 -13.23 1.70 -11.03
C THR A 137 -14.46 1.02 -10.42
N ASN A 138 -15.64 1.57 -10.69
CA ASN A 138 -16.90 0.92 -10.33
C ASN A 138 -17.25 -0.13 -11.39
N GLN A 139 -17.23 -1.42 -11.00
CA GLN A 139 -17.55 -2.56 -11.87
C GLN A 139 -18.99 -3.06 -11.67
N ARG A 140 -19.78 -2.37 -10.83
CA ARG A 140 -21.18 -2.70 -10.60
C ARG A 140 -22.05 -2.23 -11.78
N ASN A 141 -23.24 -2.81 -11.88
CA ASN A 141 -24.29 -2.32 -12.79
C ASN A 141 -25.07 -1.11 -12.23
N SER A 142 -24.72 -0.64 -11.03
CA SER A 142 -25.32 0.51 -10.35
C SER A 142 -24.25 1.55 -10.03
N SER A 143 -24.67 2.80 -9.78
CA SER A 143 -23.79 3.82 -9.24
C SER A 143 -23.28 3.42 -7.86
N ALA A 144 -22.02 3.73 -7.55
CA ALA A 144 -21.45 3.56 -6.22
C ALA A 144 -21.18 4.94 -5.59
N LYS A 145 -21.59 5.11 -4.32
CA LYS A 145 -21.27 6.31 -3.55
C LYS A 145 -20.23 5.95 -2.50
N LEU A 146 -18.99 6.37 -2.73
CA LEU A 146 -17.86 5.98 -1.88
C LEU A 146 -17.30 7.19 -1.13
N SER A 147 -16.93 6.99 0.12
CA SER A 147 -16.02 7.87 0.86
C SER A 147 -14.62 7.27 0.88
N LEU A 148 -13.61 8.12 0.77
CA LEU A 148 -12.20 7.76 0.81
C LEU A 148 -11.51 8.49 1.95
N PHE A 149 -10.73 7.75 2.75
CA PHE A 149 -9.96 8.30 3.86
C PHE A 149 -8.51 7.83 3.73
N SER A 150 -7.57 8.75 3.72
CA SER A 150 -6.15 8.43 3.83
C SER A 150 -5.72 8.52 5.30
N ALA A 151 -4.79 7.66 5.70
CA ALA A 151 -4.22 7.68 7.04
C ALA A 151 -2.72 7.38 7.01
N VAL A 152 -1.99 8.17 7.79
CA VAL A 152 -0.60 7.93 8.17
C VAL A 152 -0.46 8.21 9.65
N GLU A 153 0.44 7.49 10.31
CA GLU A 153 0.87 7.83 11.66
C GLU A 153 2.23 8.53 11.57
N PHE A 154 2.31 9.79 12.00
CA PHE A 154 3.57 10.53 12.00
C PHE A 154 4.53 10.00 13.07
N CYS A 155 5.82 10.00 12.72
CA CYS A 155 6.92 9.78 13.64
C CYS A 155 7.41 11.12 14.20
N LEU A 156 7.96 11.11 15.41
CA LEU A 156 8.58 12.30 16.01
C LEU A 156 10.07 12.41 15.63
N TRP A 157 10.37 12.27 14.34
CA TRP A 157 11.70 12.38 13.72
C TRP A 157 12.76 11.36 14.18
N ASP A 158 13.17 11.39 15.46
CA ASP A 158 14.15 10.48 16.08
C ASP A 158 13.47 9.22 16.60
N ALA A 159 13.64 8.08 15.90
CA ALA A 159 12.99 6.80 16.24
C ALA A 159 13.65 5.55 15.61
#